data_AF-A0A2A2YFD3-F1
#
_entry.id   AF-A0A2A2YFD3-F1
#
_cell.length_a   1.000
_cell.length_b   1.000
_cell.length_c   1.000
_cell.angle_alpha   90.00
_cell.angle_beta   90.00
_cell.angle_gamma   90.00
#
_symmetry.space_group_name_H-M   'P 1'
#
loop_
_entity.id
_entity.type
_entity.pdbx_description
1 polymer ?
#
loop_
_entity_poly.entity_id
_entity_poly.type
_entity_poly.pdbx_seq_one_letter_code
_entity_poly.pdbx_strand_id
1 'polypeptide(L)' 'MVELADVQRQARELSEEDRKGLVAYLLHGFSDAPMGASDEEVELRDAEMDSGVITPISHKEFLDQVGRVK' A
#
# COMPACT_ATOMS: atom_id res chain seq x y z
N MET A 1 2.81 7.86 -29.37
CA MET A 1 3.10 7.01 -28.20
C MET A 1 3.18 7.96 -27.03
N VAL A 2 2.48 7.71 -25.93
CA VAL A 2 2.52 8.59 -24.75
C VAL A 2 3.62 8.07 -23.83
N GLU A 3 4.54 8.93 -23.43
CA GLU A 3 5.61 8.57 -22.50
C GLU A 3 5.08 8.59 -21.06
N LEU A 4 5.63 7.73 -20.20
CA LEU A 4 5.24 7.67 -18.78
C LEU A 4 5.38 9.03 -18.09
N ALA A 5 6.40 9.81 -18.45
CA ALA A 5 6.62 11.16 -17.93
C ALA A 5 5.45 12.11 -18.22
N ASP A 6 4.82 11.99 -19.39
CA ASP A 6 3.67 12.83 -19.76
C ASP A 6 2.43 12.48 -18.96
N VAL A 7 2.20 11.18 -18.69
CA VAL A 7 1.11 10.70 -17.84
C VAL A 7 1.29 11.19 -16.41
N GLN A 8 2.51 11.12 -15.88
CA GLN A 8 2.83 11.61 -14.53
C GLN A 8 2.63 13.12 -14.39
N ARG A 9 3.00 13.90 -15.40
CA ARG A 9 2.76 15.34 -15.41
C ARG A 9 1.26 15.66 -15.41
N GLN A 10 0.49 15.03 -16.29
CA GLN A 10 -0.96 15.21 -16.35
C GLN A 10 -1.65 14.81 -15.04
N ALA A 11 -1.25 13.70 -14.44
CA ALA A 11 -1.78 13.27 -13.15
C ALA A 11 -1.50 14.27 -12.01
N ARG A 12 -0.41 15.06 -12.08
CA ARG A 12 -0.10 16.09 -11.09
C ARG A 12 -0.95 17.35 -11.25
N GLU A 13 -1.43 17.63 -12.46
CA GLU A 13 -2.29 18.77 -12.79
C GLU A 13 -3.77 18.54 -12.38
N LEU A 14 -4.14 17.29 -12.11
CA LEU A 14 -5.47 16.92 -11.63
C LEU A 14 -5.77 17.43 -10.22
N SER A 15 -7.06 17.63 -9.95
CA SER A 15 -7.57 17.87 -8.59
C SER A 15 -7.26 16.68 -7.67
N GLU A 16 -7.40 16.86 -6.35
CA GLU A 16 -7.25 15.73 -5.43
C GLU A 16 -8.33 14.65 -5.64
N GLU A 17 -9.56 15.06 -5.92
CA GLU A 17 -10.67 14.16 -6.19
C GLU A 17 -10.43 13.33 -7.47
N ASP A 18 -10.03 14.00 -8.55
CA ASP A 18 -9.74 13.31 -9.82
C ASP A 18 -8.53 12.38 -9.71
N ARG A 19 -7.50 12.76 -8.94
CA ARG A 19 -6.38 11.86 -8.64
C ARG A 19 -6.82 10.61 -7.90
N LYS A 20 -7.71 10.74 -6.91
CA LYS A 20 -8.27 9.59 -6.19
C LYS A 20 -9.05 8.68 -7.14
N GLY A 21 -9.86 9.24 -8.03
CA GLY A 21 -10.58 8.49 -9.06
C GLY A 21 -9.64 7.77 -10.03
N LEU A 22 -8.59 8.44 -10.51
CA LEU A 22 -7.58 7.86 -11.39
C LEU A 22 -6.84 6.69 -10.72
N VAL A 23 -6.44 6.84 -9.45
CA VAL A 23 -5.80 5.77 -8.68
C VAL A 23 -6.72 4.56 -8.54
N ALA A 24 -8.00 4.77 -8.21
CA ALA A 24 -8.96 3.68 -8.10
C ALA A 24 -9.14 2.92 -9.43
N TYR A 25 -9.26 3.65 -10.54
CA TYR A 25 -9.34 3.06 -11.88
C TYR A 25 -8.10 2.22 -12.22
N LEU A 26 -6.90 2.76 -11.99
CA LEU A 26 -5.65 2.05 -12.26
C LEU A 26 -5.51 0.79 -11.40
N LEU A 27 -5.81 0.88 -10.11
CA LEU A 27 -5.77 -0.26 -9.19
C LEU A 27 -6.73 -1.37 -9.62
N HIS A 28 -7.96 -1.02 -10.02
CA HIS A 28 -8.93 -2.00 -10.53
C HIS A 28 -8.47 -2.66 -11.85
N GLY A 29 -7.63 -1.98 -12.63
CA GLY A 29 -7.10 -2.52 -13.89
C GLY A 29 -5.97 -3.55 -13.72
N PHE A 30 -5.36 -3.66 -12.54
CA PHE A 30 -4.32 -4.65 -12.27
C PHE A 30 -4.93 -5.94 -11.74
N SER A 31 -4.67 -7.06 -12.43
CA SER A 31 -5.09 -8.40 -12.00
C SER A 31 -4.50 -8.81 -10.65
N ASP A 32 -3.30 -8.30 -10.35
CA ASP A 32 -2.55 -8.56 -9.11
C ASP A 32 -2.27 -7.25 -8.36
N ALA A 33 -3.20 -6.28 -8.42
CA ALA A 33 -3.07 -5.10 -7.56
C ALA A 33 -2.95 -5.58 -6.10
N PRO A 34 -1.98 -5.07 -5.33
CA PRO A 34 -1.86 -5.44 -3.92
C PRO A 34 -3.08 -4.87 -3.18
N MET A 35 -4.13 -5.67 -3.07
CA MET A 35 -5.42 -5.34 -2.44
C MET A 35 -5.34 -5.35 -0.90
N GLY A 36 -4.11 -5.34 -0.35
CA GLY A 36 -3.84 -5.66 1.04
C GLY A 36 -3.67 -7.17 1.25
N ALA A 37 -3.48 -7.56 2.50
CA ALA A 37 -3.44 -8.97 2.89
C ALA A 37 -4.81 -9.62 2.68
N SER A 38 -4.84 -10.87 2.26
CA SER A 38 -6.10 -11.65 2.24
C SER A 38 -6.53 -12.02 3.66
N ASP A 39 -7.80 -12.40 3.83
CA ASP A 39 -8.30 -12.87 5.13
C ASP A 39 -7.47 -14.07 5.63
N GLU A 40 -7.09 -15.00 4.74
CA GLU A 40 -6.23 -16.14 5.10
C GLU A 40 -4.83 -15.72 5.53
N GLU A 41 -4.27 -14.67 4.92
CA GLU A 41 -2.98 -14.12 5.36
C GLU A 41 -3.09 -13.50 6.75
N VAL A 42 -4.18 -12.78 7.03
CA VAL A 42 -4.44 -12.19 8.35
C VAL A 42 -4.54 -13.30 9.40
N GLU A 43 -5.32 -14.34 9.15
CA GLU A 43 -5.46 -15.49 10.07
C GLU A 43 -4.12 -16.20 10.32
N LEU A 44 -3.31 -16.38 9.28
CA LEU A 44 -1.98 -16.98 9.41
C LEU A 44 -1.07 -16.11 10.28
N ARG A 45 -1.04 -14.79 10.04
CA ARG A 45 -0.21 -13.85 10.79
C ARG A 45 -0.59 -13.81 12.26
N ASP A 46 -1.88 -13.89 12.58
CA ASP A 46 -2.37 -13.97 13.95
C ASP A 46 -1.89 -15.26 14.65
N ALA A 47 -1.99 -16.41 13.98
CA ALA A 47 -1.50 -17.68 14.52
C ALA A 47 0.04 -17.69 14.71
N GLU A 48 0.80 -17.05 13.81
CA GLU A 48 2.25 -16.90 13.93
C GLU A 48 2.65 -15.98 15.10
N MET A 49 1.86 -14.95 15.39
CA MET A 49 2.05 -14.12 16.59
C MET A 49 1.74 -14.89 17.87
N ASP A 50 0.61 -15.61 17.92
CA ASP A 50 0.19 -16.38 19.10
C ASP A 50 1.15 -17.53 19.42
N SER A 51 1.73 -18.15 18.39
CA SER A 51 2.74 -19.21 18.54
C SER A 51 4.13 -18.67 18.94
N GLY A 52 4.34 -17.35 18.87
CA GLY A 52 5.64 -16.71 19.13
C GLY A 52 6.66 -16.88 18.01
N VAL A 53 6.24 -17.36 16.82
CA VAL A 53 7.09 -17.40 15.61
C VAL A 53 7.41 -15.98 15.14
N ILE A 54 6.48 -15.05 15.30
CA ILE A 54 6.66 -13.63 15.01
C ILE A 54 6.63 -12.83 16.32
N THR A 55 7.60 -11.93 16.48
CA THR A 55 7.60 -10.95 17.57
C THR A 55 6.93 -9.67 17.09
N PRO A 56 5.77 -9.27 17.64
CA PRO A 56 5.13 -8.02 17.27
C PRO A 56 5.99 -6.83 17.71
N ILE A 57 6.03 -5.80 16.89
CA ILE A 57 6.66 -4.52 17.22
C ILE A 57 5.60 -3.46 17.49
N SER A 58 5.91 -2.54 18.39
CA SER A 58 5.06 -1.37 18.62
C SER A 58 5.07 -0.45 17.41
N HIS A 59 4.03 0.39 17.30
CA HIS A 59 3.95 1.41 16.26
C HIS A 59 5.18 2.34 16.23
N LYS A 60 5.73 2.67 17.40
CA LYS A 60 6.94 3.48 17.52
C LYS A 60 8.16 2.76 16.90
N GLU A 61 8.38 1.51 17.27
CA GLU A 61 9.48 0.70 16.72
C GLU A 61 9.36 0.52 15.21
N PHE A 62 8.13 0.38 14.69
CA PHE A 62 7.89 0.37 13.25
C PHE A 62 8.33 1.67 12.58
N LEU A 63 7.94 2.84 13.12
CA LEU A 63 8.33 4.15 12.57
C LEU A 63 9.84 4.36 12.59
N ASP A 64 10.51 3.90 13.66
CA ASP A 64 11.97 3.95 13.79
C ASP A 64 12.65 3.09 12.70
N GLN A 65 12.11 1.90 12.40
CA GLN A 65 12.65 1.00 11.36
C GLN A 65 12.44 1.52 9.93
N VAL A 66 11.31 2.18 9.64
CA VAL A 66 11.01 2.68 8.27
C VAL A 66 11.50 4.12 8.02
N GLY A 67 12.31 4.68 8.92
CA GLY A 67 12.89 6.02 8.78
C GLY A 67 11.85 7.15 8.82
N ARG A 68 10.71 6.92 9.46
CA ARG A 68 9.62 7.90 9.62
C ARG A 68 9.59 8.48 11.04
N VAL A 69 10.76 8.71 11.60
CA VAL A 69 10.93 9.42 12.87
C VAL A 69 10.55 10.89 12.62
N LYS A 70 9.48 11.35 13.24
CA LYS A 70 9.19 12.78 13.41
C LYS A 70 9.80 13.26 14.72
#